data_AF-A0A7Y5BVI8-F1
#
_entry.id   AF-A0A7Y5BVI8-F1
#
_cell.length_a   1.000
_cell.length_b   1.000
_cell.length_c   1.000
_cell.angle_alpha   90.00
_cell.angle_beta   90.00
_cell.angle_gamma   90.00
#
_symmetry.space_group_name_H-M   'P 1'
#
loop_
_entity.id
_entity.type
_entity.pdbx_description
1 polymer ?
#
loop_
_entity_poly.entity_id
_entity_poly.type
_entity_poly.pdbx_seq_one_letter_code
_entity_poly.pdbx_strand_id
1 'polypeptide(L)'
;MTAENQTKLSHTRRNRIISGLVLILLGGLFLVNQIVEIPSVGKLFLPGLGLIFLIWGMITRTGGLLIPGGILIGLGAGIYLSETLGLEGEQEPGVFMLAFGGGFVLITLLSLVFSNEKHWWALIPGGILATIGAALYMGGAALDILEMIGKFWPVILIVMGVWIIFRRR
;
A
#
# COMPACT_ATOMS: atom_id res chain seq x y z
N MET A 1 -38.56 21.24 -18.33
CA MET A 1 -37.45 20.33 -17.97
C MET A 1 -36.20 20.82 -18.66
N THR A 2 -35.35 21.54 -17.94
CA THR A 2 -34.28 22.42 -18.46
C THR A 2 -33.01 21.65 -18.81
N ALA A 3 -32.25 22.16 -19.79
CA ALA A 3 -31.04 21.57 -20.36
C ALA A 3 -29.96 21.17 -19.32
N GLU A 4 -29.99 21.78 -18.14
CA GLU A 4 -29.12 21.47 -17.00
C GLU A 4 -29.23 20.01 -16.50
N ASN A 5 -30.41 19.41 -16.61
CA ASN A 5 -30.64 18.03 -16.18
C ASN A 5 -30.07 17.00 -17.17
N GLN A 6 -29.99 17.36 -18.46
CA GLN A 6 -29.42 16.52 -19.52
C GLN A 6 -27.90 16.41 -19.37
N THR A 7 -27.23 17.51 -19.01
CA THR A 7 -25.79 17.53 -18.73
C THR A 7 -25.44 16.63 -17.54
N LYS A 8 -26.14 16.73 -16.41
CA LYS A 8 -25.86 15.90 -15.22
C LYS A 8 -25.99 14.39 -15.48
N LEU A 9 -26.98 13.95 -16.25
CA LEU A 9 -27.20 12.53 -16.55
C LEU A 9 -26.10 11.90 -17.42
N SER A 10 -25.48 12.69 -18.31
CA SER A 10 -24.41 12.22 -19.19
C SER A 10 -23.10 11.88 -18.45
N HIS A 11 -22.76 12.65 -17.41
CA HIS A 11 -21.54 12.47 -16.62
C HIS A 11 -21.58 11.19 -15.78
N THR A 12 -22.73 10.87 -15.18
CA THR A 12 -22.93 9.64 -14.41
C THR A 12 -22.91 8.40 -15.30
N ARG A 13 -23.51 8.49 -16.50
CA ARG A 13 -23.53 7.37 -17.46
C ARG A 13 -22.14 7.04 -17.99
N ARG A 14 -21.34 8.06 -18.33
CA ARG A 14 -19.97 7.89 -18.81
C ARG A 14 -19.06 7.27 -17.76
N ASN A 15 -19.12 7.73 -16.51
CA ASN A 15 -18.35 7.12 -15.41
C ASN A 15 -18.74 5.67 -15.17
N ARG A 16 -20.03 5.33 -15.25
CA ARG A 16 -20.53 3.97 -15.04
C ARG A 16 -20.05 2.99 -16.14
N ILE A 17 -19.99 3.44 -17.38
CA ILE A 17 -19.48 2.65 -18.51
C ILE A 17 -17.96 2.45 -18.39
N ILE A 18 -17.21 3.48 -18.03
CA ILE A 18 -15.76 3.38 -17.84
C ILE A 18 -15.44 2.42 -16.67
N SER A 19 -16.18 2.49 -15.55
CA SER A 19 -16.02 1.53 -14.45
C SER A 19 -16.35 0.10 -14.86
N GLY A 20 -17.42 -0.08 -15.65
CA GLY A 20 -17.80 -1.40 -16.15
C GLY A 20 -16.76 -1.97 -17.11
N LEU A 21 -16.24 -1.14 -18.02
CA LEU A 21 -15.22 -1.56 -18.99
C LEU A 21 -13.91 -1.93 -18.30
N VAL A 22 -13.48 -1.15 -17.29
CA VAL A 22 -12.30 -1.47 -16.49
C VAL A 22 -12.48 -2.78 -15.73
N LEU A 23 -13.65 -3.03 -15.13
CA LEU A 23 -13.97 -4.29 -14.46
C LEU A 23 -13.96 -5.49 -15.42
N ILE A 24 -14.50 -5.31 -16.63
CA ILE A 24 -14.52 -6.37 -17.65
C ILE A 24 -13.10 -6.68 -18.12
N LEU A 25 -12.27 -5.66 -18.38
CA LEU A 25 -10.88 -5.85 -18.78
C LEU A 25 -10.08 -6.52 -17.66
N LEU A 26 -10.25 -6.08 -16.40
CA LEU A 26 -9.64 -6.70 -15.23
C LEU A 26 -10.03 -8.16 -15.07
N GLY A 27 -11.32 -8.44 -15.09
CA GLY A 27 -11.87 -9.79 -14.94
C GLY A 27 -11.45 -10.70 -16.09
N GLY A 28 -11.41 -10.19 -17.32
CA GLY A 28 -10.93 -10.91 -18.49
C GLY A 28 -9.45 -11.26 -18.39
N LEU A 29 -8.61 -10.30 -17.97
CA LEU A 29 -7.17 -10.54 -17.70
C LEU A 29 -6.99 -11.62 -16.64
N PHE A 30 -7.81 -11.58 -15.58
CA PHE A 30 -7.80 -12.56 -14.49
C PHE A 30 -8.17 -13.96 -14.96
N LEU A 31 -9.22 -14.06 -15.78
CA LEU A 31 -9.74 -15.32 -16.30
C LEU A 31 -8.72 -16.00 -17.21
N VAL A 32 -8.08 -15.22 -18.09
CA VAL A 32 -7.00 -15.71 -18.96
C VAL A 32 -5.82 -16.19 -18.13
N ASN A 33 -5.45 -15.46 -17.07
CA ASN A 33 -4.36 -15.87 -16.19
C ASN A 33 -4.66 -17.17 -15.43
N GLN A 34 -5.89 -17.34 -14.93
CA GLN A 34 -6.29 -18.54 -14.19
C GLN A 34 -6.24 -19.81 -15.06
N ILE A 35 -6.47 -19.68 -16.37
CA ILE A 35 -6.51 -20.83 -17.29
C ILE A 35 -5.11 -21.23 -17.76
N VAL A 36 -4.16 -20.29 -17.86
CA VAL A 36 -2.88 -20.52 -18.54
C VAL A 36 -1.72 -20.78 -17.56
N GLU A 37 -1.94 -20.68 -16.24
CA GLU A 37 -0.93 -20.90 -15.17
C GLU A 37 0.46 -20.39 -15.57
N ILE A 38 0.56 -19.11 -15.96
CA ILE A 38 1.85 -18.54 -16.35
C ILE A 38 2.61 -18.21 -15.05
N PRO A 39 3.77 -18.85 -14.75
CA PRO A 39 4.48 -18.68 -13.48
C PRO A 39 4.84 -17.23 -13.14
N SER A 40 5.02 -16.39 -14.17
CA SER A 40 5.37 -14.97 -14.05
C SER A 40 4.18 -14.05 -13.79
N VAL A 41 2.95 -14.47 -14.10
CA VAL A 41 1.78 -13.60 -14.02
C VAL A 41 1.20 -13.55 -12.61
N GLY A 42 1.39 -14.61 -11.81
CA GLY A 42 1.12 -14.56 -10.37
C GLY A 42 1.91 -13.45 -9.66
N LYS A 43 3.13 -13.17 -10.11
CA LYS A 43 4.00 -12.12 -9.56
C LYS A 43 3.55 -10.71 -9.92
N LEU A 44 3.09 -10.52 -11.17
CA LEU A 44 2.59 -9.23 -11.66
C LEU A 44 1.14 -8.96 -11.26
N PHE A 45 0.43 -9.94 -10.73
CA PHE A 45 -0.96 -9.81 -10.36
C PHE A 45 -1.19 -8.73 -9.29
N LEU A 46 -0.46 -8.80 -8.18
CA LEU A 46 -0.57 -7.84 -7.07
C LEU A 46 -0.20 -6.39 -7.49
N PRO A 47 0.96 -6.15 -8.14
CA PRO A 47 1.29 -4.83 -8.68
C PRO A 47 0.27 -4.34 -9.71
N GLY A 48 -0.21 -5.22 -10.60
CA GLY A 48 -1.19 -4.86 -11.62
C GLY A 48 -2.51 -4.38 -11.02
N LEU A 49 -3.01 -5.08 -10.01
CA LEU A 49 -4.23 -4.68 -9.29
C LEU A 49 -4.01 -3.35 -8.56
N GLY A 50 -2.85 -3.18 -7.91
CA GLY A 50 -2.46 -1.91 -7.29
C GLY A 50 -2.42 -0.73 -8.27
N LEU A 51 -1.85 -0.93 -9.47
CA LEU A 51 -1.80 0.08 -10.51
C LEU A 51 -3.20 0.52 -10.92
N ILE A 52 -4.14 -0.41 -11.01
CA ILE A 52 -5.50 -0.11 -11.43
C ILE A 52 -6.22 0.72 -10.36
N PHE A 53 -6.07 0.36 -9.08
CA PHE A 53 -6.58 1.18 -7.98
C PHE A 53 -5.94 2.57 -7.92
N LEU A 54 -4.64 2.68 -8.18
CA LEU A 54 -3.96 3.99 -8.22
C LEU A 54 -4.45 4.83 -9.40
N ILE A 55 -4.47 4.29 -10.62
CA ILE A 55 -4.95 5.00 -11.82
C ILE A 55 -6.40 5.45 -11.62
N TRP A 56 -7.24 4.55 -11.11
CA TRP A 56 -8.63 4.84 -10.83
C TRP A 56 -8.80 5.91 -9.73
N GLY A 57 -8.01 5.81 -8.65
CA GLY A 57 -7.98 6.80 -7.58
C GLY A 57 -7.51 8.18 -8.05
N MET A 58 -6.51 8.23 -8.95
CA MET A 58 -6.03 9.47 -9.58
C MET A 58 -7.10 10.09 -10.51
N ILE A 59 -7.78 9.29 -11.32
CA ILE A 59 -8.84 9.78 -12.23
C ILE A 59 -10.04 10.29 -11.44
N THR A 60 -10.47 9.55 -10.42
CA THR A 60 -11.63 9.92 -9.58
C THR A 60 -11.31 10.95 -8.50
N ARG A 61 -10.02 11.25 -8.29
CA ARG A 61 -9.49 12.11 -7.21
C ARG A 61 -9.94 11.71 -5.82
N THR A 62 -10.30 10.43 -5.63
CA THR A 62 -10.75 9.89 -4.35
C THR A 62 -9.57 9.31 -3.59
N GLY A 63 -9.29 9.85 -2.39
CA GLY A 63 -8.19 9.39 -1.56
C GLY A 63 -8.34 7.92 -1.13
N GLY A 64 -9.57 7.47 -0.92
CA GLY A 64 -9.86 6.11 -0.47
C GLY A 64 -9.39 4.99 -1.40
N LEU A 65 -9.24 5.25 -2.71
CA LEU A 65 -8.76 4.25 -3.69
C LEU A 65 -7.23 4.27 -3.85
N LEU A 66 -6.59 5.39 -3.50
CA LEU A 66 -5.14 5.51 -3.49
C LEU A 66 -4.52 4.65 -2.39
N ILE A 67 -5.21 4.49 -1.25
CA ILE A 67 -4.75 3.67 -0.12
C ILE A 67 -4.55 2.19 -0.52
N PRO A 68 -5.58 1.45 -0.96
CA PRO A 68 -5.41 0.07 -1.37
C PRO A 68 -4.47 -0.05 -2.58
N GLY A 69 -4.49 0.93 -3.48
CA GLY A 69 -3.56 0.96 -4.62
C GLY A 69 -2.09 1.01 -4.20
N GLY A 70 -1.72 1.90 -3.28
CA GLY A 70 -0.35 2.01 -2.79
C GLY A 70 0.10 0.82 -1.94
N ILE A 71 -0.80 0.24 -1.13
CA ILE A 71 -0.51 -0.99 -0.38
C ILE A 71 -0.22 -2.15 -1.32
N LEU A 72 -1.06 -2.35 -2.34
CA LEU A 72 -0.90 -3.45 -3.31
C LEU A 72 0.33 -3.28 -4.18
N ILE A 73 0.64 -2.05 -4.60
CA ILE A 73 1.90 -1.72 -5.28
C ILE A 73 3.09 -2.02 -4.38
N GLY A 74 3.08 -1.57 -3.13
CA GLY A 74 4.17 -1.81 -2.19
C GLY A 74 4.40 -3.30 -1.94
N LEU A 75 3.33 -4.07 -1.70
CA LEU A 75 3.41 -5.52 -1.51
C LEU A 75 3.92 -6.22 -2.77
N GLY A 76 3.33 -5.92 -3.92
CA GLY A 76 3.71 -6.51 -5.19
C GLY A 76 5.15 -6.19 -5.57
N ALA A 77 5.57 -4.95 -5.38
CA ALA A 77 6.95 -4.52 -5.59
C ALA A 77 7.91 -5.22 -4.63
N GLY A 78 7.54 -5.36 -3.35
CA GLY A 78 8.35 -6.06 -2.36
C GLY A 78 8.57 -7.53 -2.70
N ILE A 79 7.51 -8.26 -3.09
CA ILE A 79 7.62 -9.66 -3.53
C ILE A 79 8.50 -9.73 -4.78
N TYR A 80 8.23 -8.88 -5.78
CA TYR A 80 8.95 -8.88 -7.04
C TYR A 80 10.45 -8.58 -6.86
N LEU A 81 10.80 -7.56 -6.07
CA LEU A 81 12.20 -7.22 -5.80
C LEU A 81 12.92 -8.28 -5.00
N SER A 82 12.26 -8.84 -3.97
CA SER A 82 12.89 -9.84 -3.09
C SER A 82 13.26 -11.10 -3.88
N GLU A 83 12.37 -11.56 -4.76
CA GLU A 83 12.64 -12.68 -5.64
C GLU A 83 13.66 -12.35 -6.75
N THR A 84 13.56 -11.17 -7.36
CA THR A 84 14.41 -10.79 -8.50
C THR A 84 15.86 -10.54 -8.09
N LEU A 85 16.07 -9.97 -6.90
CA LEU A 85 17.41 -9.70 -6.40
C LEU A 85 18.10 -10.97 -5.88
N GLY A 86 17.39 -12.09 -5.74
CA GLY A 86 17.95 -13.37 -5.31
C GLY A 86 18.68 -13.26 -3.97
N LEU A 87 18.20 -12.39 -3.08
CA LEU A 87 18.82 -12.16 -1.79
C LEU A 87 18.54 -13.37 -0.90
N GLU A 88 19.59 -14.06 -0.49
CA GLU A 88 19.51 -15.19 0.43
C GLU A 88 19.82 -14.70 1.86
N GLY A 89 18.98 -15.09 2.83
CA GLY A 89 19.21 -14.80 4.25
C GLY A 89 18.54 -13.52 4.76
N GLU A 90 19.21 -12.82 5.69
CA GLU A 90 18.60 -11.76 6.53
C GLU A 90 18.19 -10.48 5.76
N GLN A 91 18.62 -10.32 4.51
CA GLN A 91 18.39 -9.11 3.70
C GLN A 91 17.08 -9.13 2.91
N GLU A 92 16.54 -10.32 2.62
CA GLU A 92 15.28 -10.50 1.87
C GLU A 92 14.11 -9.74 2.53
N PRO A 93 13.87 -9.88 3.85
CA PRO A 93 12.78 -9.16 4.52
C PRO A 93 13.00 -7.64 4.52
N GLY A 94 14.26 -7.19 4.49
CA GLY A 94 14.62 -5.78 4.48
C GLY A 94 14.19 -5.09 3.19
N VAL A 95 14.51 -5.68 2.04
CA VAL A 95 14.08 -5.13 0.74
C VAL A 95 12.56 -5.18 0.59
N PHE A 96 11.92 -6.27 1.03
CA PHE A 96 10.46 -6.35 1.06
C PHE A 96 9.85 -5.20 1.86
N MET A 97 10.32 -4.95 3.08
CA MET A 97 9.81 -3.88 3.95
C MET A 97 10.08 -2.48 3.39
N LEU A 98 11.23 -2.26 2.75
CA LEU A 98 11.55 -1.00 2.08
C LEU A 98 10.58 -0.72 0.93
N ALA A 99 10.34 -1.72 0.06
CA ALA A 99 9.40 -1.60 -1.05
C ALA A 99 7.96 -1.40 -0.54
N PHE A 100 7.57 -2.12 0.51
CA PHE A 100 6.26 -1.98 1.12
C PHE A 100 6.06 -0.59 1.76
N GLY A 101 7.07 -0.09 2.50
CA GLY A 101 7.09 1.28 3.02
C GLY A 101 7.05 2.34 1.92
N GLY A 102 7.73 2.09 0.80
CA GLY A 102 7.63 2.90 -0.42
C GLY A 102 6.21 2.99 -0.97
N GLY A 103 5.44 1.90 -0.89
CA GLY A 103 4.00 1.90 -1.20
C GLY A 103 3.20 2.89 -0.36
N PHE A 104 3.46 2.98 0.94
CA PHE A 104 2.80 3.95 1.83
C PHE A 104 3.22 5.40 1.56
N VAL A 105 4.50 5.63 1.26
CA VAL A 105 5.00 6.95 0.82
C VAL A 105 4.31 7.36 -0.47
N LEU A 106 4.14 6.42 -1.41
CA LEU A 106 3.44 6.64 -2.67
C LEU A 106 1.97 7.05 -2.46
N ILE A 107 1.26 6.46 -1.49
CA ILE A 107 -0.11 6.90 -1.11
C ILE A 107 -0.09 8.38 -0.75
N THR A 108 0.84 8.81 0.09
CA THR A 108 0.93 10.20 0.57
C THR A 108 1.25 11.15 -0.58
N LEU A 109 2.21 10.79 -1.43
CA LEU A 109 2.59 11.59 -2.61
C LEU A 109 1.44 11.74 -3.59
N LEU A 110 0.76 10.64 -3.95
CA LEU A 110 -0.37 10.69 -4.89
C LEU A 110 -1.58 11.39 -4.27
N SER A 111 -1.83 11.21 -2.97
CA SER A 111 -2.88 11.90 -2.25
C SER A 111 -2.63 13.42 -2.24
N LEU A 112 -1.39 13.87 -2.07
CA LEU A 112 -1.03 15.28 -2.05
C LEU A 112 -1.17 15.96 -3.43
N VAL A 113 -0.86 15.22 -4.50
CA VAL A 113 -0.89 15.75 -5.87
C VAL A 113 -2.28 15.67 -6.50
N PHE A 114 -3.04 14.59 -6.25
CA PHE A 114 -4.27 14.29 -7.00
C PHE A 114 -5.56 14.32 -6.17
N SER A 115 -5.50 14.27 -4.83
CA SER A 115 -6.69 14.27 -3.98
C SER A 115 -6.84 15.55 -3.16
N ASN A 116 -8.08 15.88 -2.80
CA ASN A 116 -8.38 16.99 -1.89
C ASN A 116 -8.11 16.62 -0.42
N GLU A 117 -8.12 15.32 -0.10
CA GLU A 117 -7.85 14.82 1.24
C GLU A 117 -6.40 14.36 1.33
N LYS A 118 -5.64 14.98 2.24
CA LYS A 118 -4.21 14.72 2.40
C LYS A 118 -3.97 13.60 3.41
N HIS A 119 -3.45 12.48 2.94
CA HIS A 119 -3.26 11.26 3.73
C HIS A 119 -1.90 11.24 4.44
N TRP A 120 -1.57 12.29 5.21
CA TRP A 120 -0.28 12.42 5.90
C TRP A 120 0.01 11.28 6.88
N TRP A 121 -1.04 10.64 7.40
CA TRP A 121 -0.88 9.53 8.32
C TRP A 121 -0.13 8.37 7.69
N ALA A 122 -0.17 8.18 6.36
CA ALA A 122 0.51 7.09 5.67
C ALA A 122 2.04 7.24 5.67
N LEU A 123 2.55 8.45 5.92
CA LEU A 123 3.99 8.68 6.07
C LEU A 123 4.55 8.05 7.36
N ILE A 124 3.74 7.94 8.40
CA ILE A 124 4.14 7.33 9.69
C ILE A 124 4.42 5.82 9.51
N PRO A 125 3.48 4.97 9.06
CA PRO A 125 3.75 3.56 8.82
C PRO A 125 4.77 3.37 7.70
N GLY A 126 4.76 4.20 6.65
CA GLY A 126 5.78 4.17 5.59
C GLY A 126 7.19 4.41 6.13
N GLY A 127 7.36 5.41 7.01
CA GLY A 127 8.63 5.72 7.66
C GLY A 127 9.09 4.64 8.64
N ILE A 128 8.16 4.07 9.42
CA ILE A 128 8.46 2.94 10.32
C ILE A 128 8.93 1.73 9.50
N LEU A 129 8.17 1.36 8.45
CA LEU A 129 8.53 0.26 7.54
C LEU A 129 9.87 0.51 6.84
N ALA A 130 10.12 1.74 6.39
CA ALA A 130 11.39 2.09 5.76
C ALA A 130 12.57 1.99 6.75
N THR A 131 12.37 2.43 8.00
CA THR A 131 13.42 2.35 9.04
C THR A 131 13.71 0.91 9.42
N ILE A 132 12.68 0.09 9.64
CA ILE A 132 12.82 -1.33 9.95
C ILE A 132 13.43 -2.09 8.76
N GLY A 133 12.94 -1.82 7.55
CA GLY A 133 13.47 -2.42 6.33
C GLY A 133 14.94 -2.07 6.09
N ALA A 134 15.34 -0.83 6.37
CA ALA A 134 16.74 -0.42 6.31
C ALA A 134 17.59 -1.12 7.36
N ALA A 135 17.10 -1.27 8.60
CA ALA A 135 17.80 -2.00 9.65
C ALA A 135 17.98 -3.49 9.30
N LEU A 136 16.93 -4.12 8.75
CA LEU A 136 16.98 -5.50 8.25
C LEU A 136 17.94 -5.66 7.07
N TYR A 137 17.95 -4.70 6.15
CA TYR A 137 18.86 -4.72 5.02
C TYR A 137 20.33 -4.56 5.43
N MET A 138 20.61 -3.73 6.45
CA MET A 138 21.95 -3.57 7.01
C MET A 138 22.41 -4.79 7.82
N GLY A 139 21.48 -5.48 8.47
CA GLY A 139 21.76 -6.68 9.28
C GLY A 139 22.61 -6.41 10.54
N GLY A 140 22.96 -7.49 11.24
CA GLY A 140 23.91 -7.48 12.37
C GLY A 140 23.57 -6.45 13.45
N ALA A 141 24.47 -5.49 13.67
CA ALA A 141 24.35 -4.48 14.74
C ALA A 141 23.07 -3.63 14.67
N ALA A 142 22.52 -3.40 13.46
CA ALA A 142 21.26 -2.67 13.33
C ALA A 142 20.07 -3.47 13.89
N LEU A 143 20.10 -4.80 13.74
CA LEU A 143 19.10 -5.70 14.30
C LEU A 143 19.19 -5.78 15.81
N ASP A 144 20.41 -5.84 16.35
CA ASP A 144 20.63 -5.85 17.81
C ASP A 144 20.06 -4.59 18.48
N ILE A 145 20.28 -3.42 17.87
CA ILE A 145 19.73 -2.15 18.36
C ILE A 145 18.20 -2.16 18.25
N LEU A 146 17.64 -2.63 17.14
CA LEU A 146 16.20 -2.69 16.94
C LEU A 146 15.53 -3.65 17.93
N GLU A 147 16.14 -4.80 18.20
CA GLU A 147 15.67 -5.77 19.19
C GLU A 147 15.75 -5.19 20.60
N MET A 148 16.84 -4.48 20.93
CA MET A 148 16.99 -3.78 22.21
C MET A 148 15.89 -2.72 22.39
N ILE A 149 15.60 -1.92 21.37
CA ILE A 149 14.49 -0.94 21.38
C ILE A 149 13.15 -1.67 21.55
N GLY A 150 12.96 -2.78 20.83
CA GLY A 150 11.79 -3.64 20.97
C GLY A 150 11.56 -4.09 22.41
N LYS A 151 12.61 -4.48 23.14
CA LYS A 151 12.45 -4.92 24.55
C LYS A 151 11.87 -3.84 25.48
N PHE A 152 11.84 -2.57 25.11
CA PHE A 152 11.24 -1.50 25.90
C PHE A 152 9.72 -1.36 25.73
N TRP A 153 9.10 -1.86 24.64
CA TRP A 153 7.64 -1.71 24.43
C TRP A 153 6.79 -2.28 25.58
N PRO A 154 7.08 -3.48 26.14
CA PRO A 154 6.30 -4.02 27.25
C PRO A 154 6.47 -3.19 28.51
N VAL A 155 7.68 -2.67 28.76
CA VAL A 155 7.96 -1.82 29.93
C VAL A 155 7.12 -0.54 29.86
N ILE A 156 7.08 0.11 28.69
CA ILE A 156 6.24 1.30 28.47
C ILE A 156 4.76 0.97 28.70
N LEU A 157 4.28 -0.17 28.21
CA LEU A 157 2.89 -0.61 28.44
C LEU A 157 2.60 -0.91 29.91
N ILE A 158 3.53 -1.54 30.64
CA ILE A 158 3.38 -1.81 32.08
C ILE A 158 3.30 -0.49 32.83
N VAL A 159 4.21 0.46 32.57
CA VAL A 159 4.22 1.77 33.23
C VAL A 159 2.94 2.55 32.93
N MET A 160 2.50 2.59 31.66
CA MET A 160 1.24 3.23 31.29
C MET A 160 0.03 2.55 31.92
N GLY A 161 0.01 1.21 31.99
CA GLY A 161 -1.05 0.44 32.62
C GLY A 161 -1.17 0.75 34.12
N VAL A 162 -0.05 0.74 34.83
CA VAL A 162 0.03 1.13 36.25
C VAL A 162 -0.45 2.57 36.44
N TRP A 163 0.03 3.49 35.61
CA TRP A 163 -0.35 4.90 35.68
C TRP A 163 -1.85 5.14 35.45
N ILE A 164 -2.48 4.43 34.50
CA ILE A 164 -3.93 4.49 34.27
C ILE A 164 -4.72 4.02 35.50
N ILE A 165 -4.27 2.97 36.19
CA ILE A 165 -4.93 2.46 37.40
C ILE A 165 -4.90 3.50 38.52
N PHE A 166 -3.76 4.15 38.72
CA PHE A 166 -3.61 5.20 39.74
C PHE A 166 -4.35 6.49 39.39
N ARG A 167 -4.55 6.81 38.10
CA ARG A 167 -5.24 8.02 37.66
C ARG A 167 -6.78 7.93 37.67
N ARG A 168 -7.34 6.72 37.80
CA ARG A 168 -8.80 6.48 37.88
C ARG A 168 -9.33 6.31 39.31
N ARG A 169 -8.49 6.52 40.33
CA ARG A 169 -8.92 6.77 41.72
C ARG A 169 -8.68 8.23 42.07
#